data_AF-A0A554KT67-F1
#
_entry.id   AF-A0A554KT67-F1
#
_cell.length_a   1.000
_cell.length_b   1.000
_cell.length_c   1.000
_cell.angle_alpha   90.00
_cell.angle_beta   90.00
_cell.angle_gamma   90.00
#
_symmetry.space_group_name_H-M   'P 1'
#
loop_
_entity.id
_entity.type
_entity.pdbx_description
1 polymer ?
#
loop_
_entity_poly.entity_id
_entity_poly.type
_entity_poly.pdbx_seq_one_letter_code
_entity_poly.pdbx_strand_id
1 'polypeptide(L)'
;MIETLGGLLFFLSVFYGNTEISSAAPTPIVPVADNPITLEQYVRDYFADNAVLAEVAKCESRFRHFDAYGVLRGDYDRNDVGVMQINERYHSPRAERNGFDIKTLEGNLGYAKWLYDKEGLQPWASSGKCWKGAQTLAVVKDANQKN
;
A
#
# COMPACT_ATOMS: atom_id res chain seq x y z
N MET A 1 -20.71 -72.91 11.65
CA MET A 1 -20.80 -73.02 10.18
C MET A 1 -21.93 -72.09 9.76
N ILE A 2 -21.65 -71.17 8.81
CA ILE A 2 -22.48 -70.05 8.29
C ILE A 2 -22.56 -68.87 9.29
N GLU A 3 -21.82 -67.75 9.20
CA GLU A 3 -21.32 -66.83 8.15
C GLU A 3 -22.31 -65.78 7.59
N THR A 4 -21.76 -64.57 7.35
CA THR A 4 -22.28 -63.31 6.75
C THR A 4 -23.06 -62.41 7.72
N LEU A 5 -22.61 -61.21 8.16
CA LEU A 5 -21.86 -60.09 7.56
C LEU A 5 -22.63 -59.34 6.45
N GLY A 6 -22.96 -58.08 6.71
CA GLY A 6 -23.19 -57.05 5.68
C GLY A 6 -24.61 -56.47 5.66
N GLY A 7 -24.75 -55.18 5.97
CA GLY A 7 -26.04 -54.49 5.83
C GLY A 7 -26.05 -53.03 6.26
N LEU A 8 -25.05 -52.27 5.82
CA LEU A 8 -24.92 -50.83 5.97
C LEU A 8 -26.12 -50.09 5.33
N LEU A 9 -27.04 -49.55 6.13
CA LEU A 9 -28.09 -48.64 5.65
C LEU A 9 -27.52 -47.22 5.52
N PHE A 10 -26.95 -46.93 4.35
CA PHE A 10 -26.60 -45.59 3.90
C PHE A 10 -27.90 -44.81 3.63
N PHE A 11 -28.27 -43.90 4.52
CA PHE A 11 -29.28 -42.89 4.24
C PHE A 11 -28.70 -41.89 3.22
N LEU A 12 -28.92 -42.15 1.93
CA LEU A 12 -28.78 -41.17 0.85
C LEU A 12 -29.90 -40.13 1.01
N SER A 13 -29.66 -39.15 1.87
CA SER A 13 -30.39 -37.88 1.80
C SER A 13 -29.97 -37.18 0.51
N VAL A 14 -30.80 -37.31 -0.51
CA VAL A 14 -30.71 -36.53 -1.75
C VAL A 14 -30.85 -35.07 -1.34
N PHE A 15 -29.74 -34.34 -1.32
CA PHE A 15 -29.75 -32.88 -1.26
C PHE A 15 -30.37 -32.41 -2.58
N TYR A 16 -31.68 -32.14 -2.56
CA TYR A 16 -32.31 -31.26 -3.53
C TYR A 16 -31.68 -29.88 -3.34
N GLY A 17 -30.59 -29.63 -4.07
CA GLY A 17 -30.01 -28.30 -4.18
C GLY A 17 -31.01 -27.42 -4.89
N ASN A 18 -31.69 -26.54 -4.15
CA ASN A 18 -32.34 -25.38 -4.74
C ASN A 18 -31.26 -24.58 -5.44
N THR A 19 -31.29 -24.55 -6.77
CA THR A 19 -30.52 -23.59 -7.55
C THR A 19 -31.20 -22.24 -7.37
N GLU A 20 -30.81 -21.52 -6.33
CA GLU A 20 -31.09 -20.10 -6.27
C GLU A 20 -30.24 -19.43 -7.35
N ILE A 21 -30.88 -19.14 -8.48
CA ILE A 21 -30.34 -18.21 -9.48
C ILE A 21 -30.30 -16.86 -8.76
N SER A 22 -29.15 -16.57 -8.14
CA SER A 22 -28.85 -15.25 -7.60
C SER A 22 -28.90 -14.26 -8.76
N SER A 23 -30.02 -13.55 -8.86
CA SER A 23 -30.18 -12.41 -9.76
C SER A 23 -29.17 -11.36 -9.32
N ALA A 24 -27.97 -11.37 -9.92
CA ALA A 24 -26.98 -10.34 -9.73
C ALA A 24 -27.65 -9.00 -10.01
N ALA A 25 -27.84 -8.20 -8.95
CA ALA A 25 -28.30 -6.83 -9.11
C ALA A 25 -27.39 -6.13 -10.11
N PRO A 26 -27.92 -5.29 -11.02
CA PRO A 26 -27.08 -4.52 -11.92
C PRO A 26 -26.06 -3.76 -11.06
N THR A 27 -24.79 -3.96 -11.35
CA THR A 27 -23.71 -3.25 -10.65
C THR A 27 -24.02 -1.75 -10.75
N PRO A 28 -23.99 -1.02 -9.62
CA PRO A 28 -24.12 0.42 -9.69
C PRO A 28 -23.04 0.92 -10.65
N ILE A 29 -23.47 1.62 -11.70
CA ILE A 29 -22.60 2.40 -12.57
C ILE A 29 -21.98 3.48 -11.68
N VAL A 30 -20.82 3.18 -11.09
CA VAL A 30 -20.04 4.16 -10.36
C VAL A 30 -19.56 5.15 -11.42
N PRO A 31 -20.01 6.42 -11.38
CA PRO A 31 -19.53 7.40 -12.32
C PRO A 31 -18.01 7.50 -12.15
N VAL A 32 -17.28 7.22 -13.22
CA VAL A 32 -15.85 7.53 -13.30
C VAL A 32 -15.74 9.03 -13.10
N ALA A 33 -15.00 9.46 -12.07
CA ALA A 33 -14.83 10.87 -11.79
C ALA A 33 -14.34 11.61 -13.05
N ASP A 34 -14.93 12.77 -13.35
CA ASP A 34 -14.58 13.55 -14.54
C ASP A 34 -13.10 13.97 -14.56
N ASN A 35 -12.46 14.04 -13.39
CA ASN A 35 -11.03 14.28 -13.22
C ASN A 35 -10.48 13.36 -12.12
N PRO A 36 -10.02 12.14 -12.45
CA PRO A 36 -9.46 11.24 -11.46
C PRO A 36 -8.16 11.84 -10.90
N ILE A 37 -7.98 11.76 -9.57
CA ILE A 37 -6.72 12.17 -8.95
C ILE A 37 -5.60 11.21 -9.37
N THR A 38 -4.42 11.76 -9.63
CA THR A 38 -3.23 10.94 -9.86
C THR A 38 -2.65 10.47 -8.53
N LEU A 39 -1.89 9.38 -8.54
CA LEU A 39 -1.19 8.93 -7.34
C LEU A 39 -0.16 9.97 -6.86
N GLU A 40 0.47 10.71 -7.77
CA GLU A 40 1.31 11.85 -7.41
C GLU A 40 0.53 12.92 -6.63
N GLN A 41 -0.64 13.33 -7.13
CA GLN A 41 -1.47 14.33 -6.46
C GLN A 41 -1.88 13.84 -5.06
N TYR A 42 -2.35 12.59 -4.96
CA TYR A 42 -2.72 11.99 -3.68
C TYR A 42 -1.56 11.98 -2.68
N VAL A 43 -0.36 11.58 -3.10
CA VAL A 43 0.83 11.54 -2.23
C VAL A 43 1.26 12.94 -1.79
N ARG A 44 1.18 13.93 -2.68
CA ARG A 44 1.48 15.33 -2.34
C ARG A 44 0.50 15.90 -1.33
N ASP A 45 -0.80 15.61 -1.51
CA ASP A 45 -1.84 16.03 -0.57
C ASP A 45 -1.70 15.33 0.78
N TYR A 46 -1.43 14.02 0.78
CA TYR A 46 -1.19 13.23 1.99
C TYR A 46 -0.01 13.78 2.82
N PHE A 47 1.04 14.25 2.15
CA PHE A 47 2.22 14.83 2.80
C PHE A 47 2.27 16.37 2.75
N ALA A 48 1.13 17.07 2.65
CA ALA A 48 1.11 18.52 2.56
C ALA A 48 1.89 19.20 3.71
N ASP A 49 1.77 18.70 4.94
CA ASP A 49 2.48 19.20 6.13
C ASP A 49 3.97 18.81 6.15
N ASN A 50 4.37 17.80 5.36
CA ASN A 50 5.73 17.29 5.29
C ASN A 50 6.16 17.11 3.83
N ALA A 51 6.08 18.18 3.03
CA ALA A 51 6.25 18.14 1.57
C ALA A 51 7.54 17.44 1.09
N VAL A 52 8.59 17.40 1.92
CA VAL A 52 9.81 16.64 1.65
C VAL A 52 9.55 15.13 1.43
N LEU A 53 8.57 14.53 2.11
CA LEU A 53 8.22 13.12 1.94
C LEU A 53 7.59 12.83 0.57
N ALA A 54 6.87 13.79 -0.01
CA ALA A 54 6.40 13.65 -1.40
C ALA A 54 7.58 13.65 -2.39
N GLU A 55 8.64 14.43 -2.09
CA GLU A 55 9.86 14.43 -2.91
C GLU A 55 10.69 13.16 -2.70
N VAL A 56 10.69 12.57 -1.50
CA VAL A 56 11.21 11.21 -1.28
C VAL A 56 10.43 10.22 -2.16
N ALA A 57 9.10 10.20 -2.12
CA ALA A 57 8.28 9.30 -2.94
C ALA A 57 8.58 9.40 -4.44
N LYS A 58 8.79 10.64 -4.93
CA LYS A 58 9.22 10.90 -6.30
C LYS A 58 10.55 10.22 -6.63
N CYS A 59 11.54 10.39 -5.74
CA CYS A 59 12.88 9.84 -5.92
C CYS A 59 12.91 8.32 -5.82
N GLU A 60 12.14 7.76 -4.90
CA GLU A 60 12.11 6.31 -4.62
C GLU A 60 11.37 5.52 -5.70
N SER A 61 10.19 5.98 -6.11
CA SER A 61 9.30 5.16 -6.96
C SER A 61 8.76 5.88 -8.19
N ARG A 62 8.96 7.20 -8.29
CA ARG A 62 8.25 8.08 -9.22
C ARG A 62 6.73 7.99 -9.02
N PHE A 63 6.31 8.02 -7.75
CA PHE A 63 4.90 7.91 -7.34
C PHE A 63 4.21 6.62 -7.80
N ARG A 64 4.92 5.49 -7.84
CA ARG A 64 4.33 4.20 -8.18
C ARG A 64 4.30 3.31 -6.95
N HIS A 65 3.14 2.73 -6.66
CA HIS A 65 3.00 1.74 -5.59
C HIS A 65 2.97 0.30 -6.12
N PHE A 66 2.43 0.10 -7.32
CA PHE A 66 2.29 -1.21 -7.97
C PHE A 66 2.99 -1.26 -9.33
N ASP A 67 3.36 -2.46 -9.75
CA ASP A 67 3.74 -2.81 -11.11
C ASP A 67 2.90 -3.99 -11.63
N ALA A 68 3.25 -4.54 -12.79
CA ALA A 68 2.51 -5.65 -13.41
C ALA A 68 2.49 -6.94 -12.56
N TYR A 69 3.34 -7.06 -11.54
CA TYR A 69 3.51 -8.24 -10.71
C TYR A 69 3.01 -8.05 -9.28
N GLY A 70 2.45 -6.88 -8.94
CA GLY A 70 1.92 -6.56 -7.62
C GLY A 70 2.60 -5.33 -7.03
N VAL A 71 2.89 -5.36 -5.72
CA VAL A 71 3.56 -4.24 -5.03
C VAL A 71 4.94 -4.01 -5.63
N LEU A 72 5.22 -2.76 -5.99
CA LEU A 72 6.49 -2.34 -6.59
C LEU A 72 7.65 -2.77 -5.68
N ARG A 73 8.65 -3.43 -6.29
CA ARG A 73 9.89 -3.84 -5.63
C ARG A 73 11.07 -3.02 -6.12
N GLY A 74 12.00 -2.71 -5.23
CA GLY A 74 13.24 -2.03 -5.58
C GLY A 74 14.10 -2.82 -6.55
N ASP A 75 14.80 -2.10 -7.43
CA ASP A 75 15.68 -2.70 -8.44
C ASP A 75 16.98 -3.25 -7.82
N TYR A 76 17.50 -2.59 -6.78
CA TYR A 76 18.74 -2.98 -6.09
C TYR A 76 18.49 -3.92 -4.91
N ASP A 77 17.57 -3.55 -4.00
CA ASP A 77 17.09 -4.42 -2.93
C ASP A 77 15.60 -4.72 -3.14
N ARG A 78 15.30 -5.99 -3.41
CA ARG A 78 13.93 -6.47 -3.61
C ARG A 78 13.06 -6.34 -2.36
N ASN A 79 13.65 -6.15 -1.18
CA ASN A 79 12.93 -5.90 0.07
C ASN A 79 12.36 -4.48 0.14
N ASP A 80 12.80 -3.54 -0.69
CA ASP A 80 12.22 -2.20 -0.74
C ASP A 80 10.85 -2.26 -1.43
N VAL A 81 9.80 -1.82 -0.74
CA VAL A 81 8.40 -1.97 -1.21
C VAL A 81 7.63 -0.67 -1.35
N GLY A 82 6.82 -0.63 -2.41
CA GLY A 82 5.77 0.37 -2.61
C GLY A 82 6.31 1.77 -2.91
N VAL A 83 5.43 2.76 -2.74
CA VAL A 83 5.68 4.14 -3.18
C VAL A 83 6.82 4.83 -2.41
N MET A 84 7.04 4.45 -1.15
CA MET A 84 8.10 4.96 -0.29
C MET A 84 9.34 4.06 -0.25
N GLN A 85 9.35 2.95 -1.01
CA GLN A 85 10.45 1.98 -1.05
C GLN A 85 10.97 1.59 0.34
N ILE A 86 10.05 1.28 1.27
CA ILE A 86 10.39 0.90 2.63
C ILE A 86 10.95 -0.52 2.62
N ASN A 87 12.13 -0.72 3.21
CA ASN A 87 12.75 -2.04 3.28
C ASN A 87 12.01 -2.98 4.25
N GLU A 88 11.28 -3.96 3.72
CA GLU A 88 10.40 -4.85 4.49
C GLU A 88 11.18 -5.73 5.48
N ARG A 89 12.44 -6.07 5.19
CA ARG A 89 13.29 -6.87 6.08
C ARG A 89 13.53 -6.15 7.41
N TYR A 90 13.75 -4.84 7.38
CA TYR A 90 14.06 -4.05 8.59
C TYR A 90 12.81 -3.50 9.26
N HIS A 91 11.75 -3.25 8.49
CA HIS A 91 10.64 -2.44 8.96
C HIS A 91 9.33 -3.19 9.15
N SER A 92 9.06 -4.31 8.46
CA SER A 92 7.77 -5.01 8.58
C SER A 92 7.39 -5.37 10.02
N PRO A 93 8.27 -5.96 10.84
CA PRO A 93 7.90 -6.30 12.21
C PRO A 93 7.50 -5.07 13.04
N ARG A 94 8.11 -3.92 12.78
CA ARG A 94 7.81 -2.67 13.48
C ARG A 94 6.55 -2.03 12.94
N ALA A 95 6.34 -2.04 11.63
CA ALA A 95 5.14 -1.53 10.99
C ALA A 95 3.89 -2.28 11.49
N GLU A 96 3.93 -3.61 11.48
CA GLU A 96 2.84 -4.47 11.95
C GLU A 96 2.46 -4.19 13.41
N ARG A 97 3.46 -4.05 14.30
CA ARG A 97 3.22 -3.70 15.71
C ARG A 97 2.55 -2.33 15.90
N ASN A 98 2.70 -1.42 14.95
CA ASN A 98 2.07 -0.10 14.97
C ASN A 98 0.80 -0.05 14.10
N GLY A 99 0.31 -1.20 13.60
CA GLY A 99 -0.94 -1.28 12.84
C GLY A 99 -0.82 -0.88 11.37
N PHE A 100 0.39 -0.86 10.80
CA PHE A 100 0.61 -0.56 9.39
C PHE A 100 0.89 -1.81 8.57
N ASP A 101 0.25 -1.94 7.41
CA ASP A 101 0.67 -2.87 6.35
C ASP A 101 1.39 -2.09 5.25
N ILE A 102 2.73 -2.20 5.21
CA ILE A 102 3.56 -1.46 4.25
C ILE A 102 3.41 -1.91 2.79
N LYS A 103 2.66 -2.99 2.53
CA LYS A 103 2.32 -3.47 1.18
C LYS A 103 1.02 -2.86 0.65
N THR A 104 0.25 -2.18 1.50
CA THR A 104 -0.88 -1.33 1.09
C THR A 104 -0.40 0.09 0.83
N LEU A 105 -1.12 0.84 0.01
CA LEU A 105 -0.77 2.24 -0.25
C LEU A 105 -0.83 3.07 1.04
N GLU A 106 -1.92 2.94 1.79
CA GLU A 106 -2.19 3.66 3.02
C GLU A 106 -1.18 3.32 4.10
N GLY A 107 -0.89 2.03 4.31
CA GLY A 107 0.09 1.61 5.32
C GLY A 107 1.52 2.00 4.95
N ASN A 108 1.88 2.01 3.66
CA ASN A 108 3.19 2.47 3.21
C ASN A 108 3.40 3.98 3.44
N LEU A 109 2.39 4.80 3.13
CA LEU A 109 2.42 6.25 3.39
C LEU A 109 2.37 6.57 4.89
N GLY A 110 1.49 5.90 5.63
CA GLY A 110 1.35 6.05 7.09
C GLY A 110 2.62 5.66 7.84
N TYR A 111 3.21 4.53 7.49
CA TYR A 111 4.45 4.10 8.12
C TYR A 111 5.65 4.97 7.73
N ALA A 112 5.71 5.48 6.49
CA ALA A 112 6.74 6.44 6.11
C ALA A 112 6.65 7.75 6.91
N LYS A 113 5.43 8.26 7.14
CA LYS A 113 5.22 9.40 8.05
C LYS A 113 5.69 9.09 9.46
N TRP A 114 5.32 7.93 9.98
CA TRP A 114 5.75 7.48 11.31
C TRP A 114 7.27 7.37 11.41
N LEU A 115 7.94 6.80 10.40
CA LEU A 115 9.40 6.72 10.33
C LEU A 115 10.04 8.11 10.32
N TYR A 116 9.49 9.03 9.52
CA TYR A 116 9.98 10.40 9.45
C TYR A 116 9.87 11.12 10.80
N ASP A 117 8.75 10.97 11.50
CA ASP A 117 8.54 11.59 12.81
C ASP A 117 9.53 11.04 13.88
N LYS A 118 10.11 9.85 13.66
CA LYS A 118 11.06 9.21 14.59
C LYS A 118 12.53 9.37 14.20
N GLU A 119 12.83 9.28 12.91
CA GLU A 119 14.18 9.11 12.38
C GLU A 119 14.53 10.18 11.32
N GLY A 120 13.59 11.08 11.03
CA GLY A 120 13.73 12.07 9.97
C GLY A 120 13.92 11.39 8.60
N LEU A 121 14.91 11.85 7.85
CA LEU A 121 15.17 11.38 6.48
C LEU A 121 16.28 10.34 6.37
N GLN A 122 16.83 9.88 7.51
CA GLN A 122 17.88 8.88 7.52
C GLN A 122 17.50 7.58 6.77
N PRO A 123 16.25 7.06 6.88
CA PRO A 123 15.87 5.85 6.15
C PRO A 123 16.01 5.96 4.62
N TRP A 124 15.96 7.19 4.07
CA TRP A 124 16.07 7.48 2.63
C TRP A 124 17.37 8.22 2.27
N ALA A 125 18.42 8.08 3.08
CA ALA A 125 19.68 8.79 2.86
C ALA A 125 20.35 8.43 1.52
N SER A 126 20.14 7.20 1.01
CA SER A 126 20.65 6.72 -0.28
C SER A 126 20.16 7.56 -1.46
N SER A 127 18.88 7.96 -1.45
CA SER A 127 18.26 8.85 -2.45
C SER A 127 18.43 10.34 -2.12
N GLY A 128 19.19 10.68 -1.07
CA GLY A 128 19.38 12.03 -0.55
C GLY A 128 19.76 13.08 -1.59
N LYS A 129 20.57 12.71 -2.57
CA LYS A 129 20.96 13.65 -3.64
C LYS A 129 19.78 14.11 -4.49
N CYS A 130 18.73 13.28 -4.61
CA CYS A 130 17.54 13.58 -5.40
C CYS A 130 16.59 14.54 -4.66
N TRP A 131 16.28 14.31 -3.38
CA TRP A 131 15.29 15.12 -2.65
C TRP A 131 15.86 16.34 -1.92
N LYS A 132 17.18 16.46 -1.73
CA LYS A 132 17.80 17.58 -0.98
C LYS A 132 17.46 18.97 -1.52
N GLY A 133 17.36 19.13 -2.84
CA GLY A 133 17.04 20.43 -3.46
C GLY A 133 15.66 20.97 -3.03
N ALA A 134 14.71 20.09 -2.74
CA ALA A 134 13.38 20.51 -2.31
C ALA A 134 13.33 21.06 -0.87
N GLN A 135 14.20 20.57 0.02
CA GLN A 135 14.28 21.10 1.39
C GLN A 135 14.72 22.55 1.40
N THR A 136 15.72 22.88 0.58
CA THR A 136 16.21 24.25 0.44
C THR A 136 15.10 25.18 -0.04
N LEU A 137 14.25 24.74 -0.97
CA LEU A 137 13.13 25.53 -1.47
C LEU A 137 12.01 25.72 -0.43
N ALA A 138 11.69 24.70 0.37
CA ALA A 138 10.70 24.81 1.44
C ALA A 138 11.13 25.83 2.50
N VAL A 139 12.38 25.76 2.96
CA VAL A 139 12.96 26.70 3.95
C VAL A 139 12.94 28.13 3.41
N VAL A 140 13.26 28.35 2.13
CA VAL A 140 13.25 29.68 1.51
C VAL A 140 11.83 30.24 1.38
N LYS A 141 10.83 29.41 1.05
CA LYS A 141 9.42 29.85 1.00
C LYS A 141 8.91 30.28 2.37
N ASP A 142 9.20 29.51 3.41
CA ASP A 142 8.78 29.83 4.78
C ASP A 142 9.46 31.11 5.32
N ALA A 143 10.70 31.37 4.89
CA ALA A 143 11.41 32.61 5.23
C ALA A 143 10.82 33.83 4.49
N ASN A 144 10.38 33.66 3.24
CA ASN A 144 9.81 34.76 2.44
C ASN A 144 8.35 35.08 2.77
N GLN A 145 7.58 34.14 3.32
CA GLN A 145 6.18 34.37 3.73
C GLN A 145 6.03 35.06 5.10
N LYS A 146 7.13 35.24 5.85
CA LYS A 146 7.15 35.86 7.18
C LYS A 146 7.63 37.32 7.17
N ASN A 147 7.93 37.87 5.99
CA ASN A 147 8.28 39.27 5.75
C ASN A 147 7.12 39.98 5.04
#